data_AF-A0A519EM88-F1
#
_entry.id   AF-A0A519EM88-F1
#
_cell.length_a   1.000
_cell.length_b   1.000
_cell.length_c   1.000
_cell.angle_alpha   90.00
_cell.angle_beta   90.00
_cell.angle_gamma   90.00
#
_symmetry.space_group_name_H-M   'P 1'
#
loop_
_entity.id
_entity.type
_entity.pdbx_description
1 polymer ?
#
loop_
_entity_poly.entity_id
_entity_poly.type
_entity_poly.pdbx_seq_one_letter_code
_entity_poly.pdbx_strand_id
1 'polypeptide(L)'
;SSVPTMTVKQLLDTATDDQHVRLQGRIVSHDGGKNYTFADDSGRLPVEISAKHFPPGQPVTATQRVELVGEVDKGLRSMEFEVEQLRLLP
;
A
#
# COMPACT_ATOMS: atom_id res chain seq x y z
N SER A 1 9.51 -4.30 17.41
CA SER A 1 9.56 -3.06 16.62
C SER A 1 8.19 -2.79 16.06
N SER A 2 7.60 -1.62 16.31
CA SER A 2 6.28 -1.25 15.76
C SER A 2 6.50 -0.51 14.45
N VAL A 3 5.89 -0.97 13.35
CA VAL A 3 5.97 -0.26 12.06
C VAL A 3 5.12 1.02 12.17
N PRO A 4 5.69 2.20 11.87
CA PRO A 4 4.96 3.47 11.99
C PRO A 4 3.81 3.55 10.98
N THR A 5 2.68 4.14 11.40
CA THR A 5 1.54 4.38 10.51
C THR A 5 1.65 5.77 9.91
N MET A 6 1.57 5.85 8.59
CA MET A 6 1.69 7.09 7.85
C MET A 6 0.53 7.24 6.87
N THR A 7 0.29 8.47 6.44
CA THR A 7 -0.61 8.76 5.32
C THR A 7 0.15 8.73 4.00
N VAL A 8 -0.55 8.54 2.89
CA VAL A 8 0.03 8.57 1.55
C VAL A 8 0.78 9.88 1.31
N LYS A 9 0.18 11.02 1.66
CA LYS A 9 0.82 12.33 1.50
C LYS A 9 2.10 12.43 2.30
N GLN A 10 2.09 12.03 3.57
CA GLN A 10 3.30 12.05 4.40
C GLN A 10 4.38 11.14 3.82
N LEU A 11 4.00 9.97 3.30
CA LEU A 11 4.93 9.08 2.63
C LEU A 11 5.56 9.75 1.41
N LEU A 12 4.76 10.33 0.52
CA LEU A 12 5.27 11.04 -0.66
C LEU A 12 6.20 12.21 -0.30
N ASP A 13 5.92 12.92 0.80
CA ASP A 13 6.69 14.10 1.23
C ASP A 13 7.99 13.72 1.97
N THR A 14 7.99 12.66 2.77
CA THR A 14 9.08 12.36 3.72
C THR A 14 9.72 11.00 3.56
N ALA A 15 9.22 10.13 2.68
CA ALA A 15 9.73 8.77 2.62
C ALA A 15 11.18 8.71 2.16
N THR A 16 11.89 7.80 2.80
CA THR A 16 13.23 7.35 2.42
C THR A 16 13.14 6.00 1.74
N ASP A 17 14.18 5.68 0.98
CA ASP A 17 14.38 4.34 0.45
C ASP A 17 14.51 3.31 1.60
N ASP A 18 14.13 2.06 1.34
CA ASP A 18 14.10 0.93 2.31
C ASP A 18 13.27 1.21 3.60
N GLN A 19 12.31 2.15 3.52
CA GLN A 19 11.52 2.52 4.69
C GLN A 19 10.31 1.61 4.88
N HIS A 20 10.27 0.91 6.01
CA HIS A 20 9.09 0.14 6.40
C HIS A 20 8.02 1.01 7.04
N VAL A 21 6.82 1.01 6.45
CA VAL A 21 5.67 1.78 6.95
C VAL A 21 4.37 0.98 6.87
N ARG A 22 3.36 1.50 7.55
CA ARG A 22 1.99 1.01 7.51
C ARG A 22 1.07 2.08 6.95
N LEU A 23 0.25 1.70 5.98
CA LEU A 23 -0.75 2.55 5.34
C LEU A 23 -2.15 1.98 5.59
N GLN A 24 -3.14 2.84 5.79
CA GLN A 24 -4.54 2.45 5.97
C GLN A 24 -5.43 3.22 5.02
N GLY A 25 -6.23 2.50 4.23
CA GLY A 25 -6.95 3.10 3.10
C GLY A 25 -7.72 2.05 2.32
N ARG A 26 -7.77 2.18 0.99
CA ARG A 26 -8.51 1.28 0.10
C ARG A 26 -7.74 1.08 -1.20
N ILE A 27 -7.94 -0.07 -1.83
CA ILE A 27 -7.43 -0.33 -3.18
C ILE A 27 -8.51 0.11 -4.17
N VAL A 28 -8.21 1.13 -4.98
CA VAL A 28 -9.20 1.79 -5.86
C VAL A 28 -9.06 1.40 -7.33
N SER A 29 -7.92 0.83 -7.73
CA SER A 29 -7.65 0.35 -9.09
C SER A 29 -6.77 -0.88 -9.06
N HIS A 30 -6.95 -1.76 -10.05
CA HIS A 30 -6.00 -2.81 -10.42
C HIS A 30 -5.41 -2.45 -11.77
N ASP A 31 -4.16 -2.00 -11.76
CA ASP A 31 -3.49 -1.45 -12.94
C ASP A 31 -2.82 -2.54 -13.79
N GLY A 32 -2.82 -3.79 -13.30
CA GLY A 32 -2.43 -4.99 -14.02
C GLY A 32 -1.37 -5.81 -13.28
N GLY A 33 -1.44 -7.14 -13.38
CA GLY A 33 -0.49 -8.03 -12.70
C GLY A 33 -0.51 -7.82 -11.19
N LYS A 34 0.63 -7.37 -10.64
CA LYS A 34 0.81 -7.04 -9.22
C LYS A 34 0.61 -5.56 -8.89
N ASN A 35 0.35 -4.72 -9.88
CA ASN A 35 0.26 -3.28 -9.71
C ASN A 35 -1.17 -2.86 -9.37
N TYR A 36 -1.32 -2.13 -8.27
CA TYR A 36 -2.59 -1.60 -7.79
C TYR A 36 -2.43 -0.13 -7.43
N THR A 37 -3.54 0.61 -7.43
CA THR A 37 -3.57 1.95 -6.88
C THR A 37 -4.21 1.91 -5.49
N PHE A 38 -3.43 2.31 -4.49
CA PHE A 38 -3.91 2.51 -3.13
C PHE A 38 -4.28 3.98 -2.92
N ALA A 39 -5.35 4.21 -2.16
CA ALA A 39 -5.83 5.53 -1.80
C ALA A 39 -6.17 5.62 -0.30
N ASP A 40 -5.80 6.72 0.31
CA ASP A 40 -6.29 7.13 1.63
C ASP A 40 -6.95 8.52 1.55
N ASP A 41 -7.27 9.10 2.70
CA ASP A 41 -7.90 10.43 2.76
C ASP A 41 -6.96 11.58 2.33
N SER A 42 -5.65 11.32 2.25
CA SER A 42 -4.62 12.30 1.94
C SER A 42 -4.16 12.27 0.47
N GLY A 43 -4.31 11.14 -0.21
CA GLY A 43 -3.81 10.97 -1.57
C GLY A 43 -3.92 9.54 -2.11
N ARG A 44 -3.21 9.29 -3.22
CA ARG A 44 -3.11 7.98 -3.86
C ARG A 44 -1.67 7.70 -4.25
N LEU A 45 -1.27 6.44 -4.23
CA LEU A 45 0.03 5.99 -4.75
C LEU A 45 -0.08 4.61 -5.42
N PRO A 46 0.81 4.29 -6.36
CA PRO A 46 0.95 2.93 -6.86
C PRO A 46 1.55 2.03 -5.77
N VAL A 47 1.03 0.81 -5.68
CA VAL A 47 1.50 -0.22 -4.75
C VAL A 47 1.63 -1.55 -5.49
N GLU A 48 2.65 -2.31 -5.14
CA GLU A 48 2.85 -3.67 -5.65
C GLU A 48 2.33 -4.69 -4.63
N ILE A 49 1.35 -5.49 -5.03
CA ILE A 49 0.75 -6.52 -4.17
C ILE A 49 0.82 -7.85 -4.89
N SER A 50 1.69 -8.74 -4.42
CA SER A 50 1.70 -10.11 -4.92
C SER A 50 0.43 -10.86 -4.51
N ALA A 51 -0.13 -11.67 -5.42
CA ALA A 51 -1.35 -12.45 -5.18
C ALA A 51 -1.31 -13.32 -3.91
N LYS A 52 -0.11 -13.72 -3.46
CA LYS A 52 0.12 -14.47 -2.21
C LYS A 52 -0.24 -13.72 -0.93
N HIS A 53 -0.27 -12.39 -0.97
CA HIS A 53 -0.59 -11.55 0.21
C HIS A 53 -2.09 -11.28 0.35
N PHE A 54 -2.88 -11.57 -0.70
CA PHE A 54 -4.32 -11.42 -0.62
C PHE A 54 -4.94 -12.51 0.26
N PRO A 55 -5.92 -12.17 1.11
CA PRO A 55 -6.61 -13.13 1.93
C PRO A 55 -7.35 -14.17 1.06
N PRO A 56 -7.21 -15.47 1.36
CA PRO A 56 -7.85 -16.52 0.58
C PRO A 56 -9.37 -16.40 0.69
N GLY A 57 -10.06 -16.40 -0.45
CA GLY A 57 -11.52 -16.43 -0.51
C GLY A 57 -12.23 -15.10 -0.25
N GLN A 58 -11.50 -13.98 -0.14
CA GLN A 58 -12.12 -12.67 0.09
C GLN A 58 -11.66 -11.63 -0.94
N PRO A 59 -12.52 -11.22 -1.89
CA PRO A 59 -12.16 -10.21 -2.87
C PRO A 59 -12.01 -8.85 -2.19
N VAL A 60 -10.88 -8.18 -2.40
CA VAL A 60 -10.71 -6.78 -1.98
C VAL A 60 -11.56 -5.91 -2.91
N THR A 61 -12.63 -5.34 -2.37
CA THR A 61 -13.49 -4.40 -3.10
C THR A 61 -12.99 -2.97 -2.90
N ALA A 62 -13.34 -2.06 -3.81
CA ALA A 62 -12.97 -0.65 -3.70
C ALA A 62 -13.58 0.07 -2.47
N THR A 63 -14.59 -0.54 -1.84
CA THR A 63 -15.20 -0.06 -0.59
C THR A 63 -14.52 -0.61 0.66
N GLN A 64 -13.79 -1.72 0.54
CA GLN A 64 -13.15 -2.41 1.66
C GLN A 64 -11.95 -1.61 2.15
N ARG A 65 -11.92 -1.28 3.45
CA ARG A 65 -10.71 -0.73 4.07
C ARG A 65 -9.68 -1.83 4.23
N VAL A 66 -8.44 -1.50 3.90
CA VAL A 66 -7.29 -2.38 4.03
C VAL A 66 -6.17 -1.65 4.77
N GLU A 67 -5.39 -2.43 5.49
CA GLU A 67 -4.11 -2.04 6.07
C GLU A 67 -3.01 -2.74 5.27
N LEU A 68 -2.09 -1.94 4.73
CA LEU A 68 -0.92 -2.42 4.01
C LEU A 68 0.31 -2.15 4.88
N VAL A 69 1.14 -3.17 5.06
CA VAL A 69 2.47 -3.06 5.65
C VAL A 69 3.47 -3.49 4.59
N GLY A 70 4.52 -2.71 4.44
CA GLY A 70 5.46 -2.90 3.36
C GLY A 70 6.59 -1.90 3.40
N GLU A 71 7.42 -2.00 2.37
CA GLU A 71 8.61 -1.19 2.18
C GLU A 71 8.40 -0.19 1.05
N VAL A 72 8.96 1.00 1.23
CA VAL A 72 9.05 2.00 0.17
C VAL A 72 10.32 1.74 -0.63
N ASP A 73 10.17 1.47 -1.92
CA ASP A 73 11.25 1.59 -2.90
C ASP A 73 11.18 2.98 -3.53
N LYS A 74 12.19 3.80 -3.27
CA LYS A 74 12.30 5.14 -3.82
C LYS A 74 13.41 5.19 -4.86
N GLY A 75 13.05 4.80 -6.07
CA GLY A 75 13.86 5.03 -7.26
C GLY A 75 14.07 6.52 -7.57
N LEU A 76 15.01 6.79 -8.49
CA LEU A 76 15.32 8.15 -8.96
C LEU A 76 14.17 8.83 -9.72
N ARG A 77 13.19 8.06 -10.21
CA ARG A 77 12.09 8.55 -11.08
C ARG A 77 10.71 8.11 -10.63
N SER A 78 10.62 7.05 -9.84
CA SER A 78 9.37 6.46 -9.37
C SER A 78 9.49 6.13 -7.90
N MET A 79 8.34 6.07 -7.24
CA MET A 79 8.20 5.61 -5.88
C MET A 79 7.17 4.48 -5.91
N GLU A 80 7.58 3.31 -5.44
CA GLU A 80 6.78 2.10 -5.40
C GLU A 80 6.69 1.64 -3.94
N PHE A 81 5.56 1.03 -3.59
CA PHE A 81 5.37 0.49 -2.26
C PHE A 81 5.14 -1.01 -2.37
N GLU A 82 6.15 -1.79 -1.97
CA GLU A 82 6.10 -3.23 -1.99
C GLU A 82 5.34 -3.75 -0.77
N VAL A 83 4.16 -4.30 -1.02
CA VAL A 83 3.30 -4.82 0.06
C VAL A 83 3.76 -6.20 0.50
N GLU A 84 4.26 -6.28 1.73
CA GLU A 84 4.62 -7.53 2.39
C GLU A 84 3.43 -8.16 3.13
N GLN A 85 2.50 -7.34 3.61
CA GLN A 85 1.33 -7.81 4.33
C GLN A 85 0.11 -6.93 4.03
N LEU A 86 -0.96 -7.58 3.58
CA LEU A 86 -2.28 -6.98 3.42
C LEU A 86 -3.23 -7.54 4.47
N ARG A 87 -3.95 -6.66 5.16
CA ARG A 87 -5.00 -7.02 6.12
C ARG A 87 -6.28 -6.28 5.79
N LEU A 88 -7.41 -6.96 5.88
CA LEU A 88 -8.71 -6.32 5.78
C LEU A 88 -9.06 -5.72 7.13
N LEU A 89 -9.49 -4.46 7.14
CA LEU A 89 -10.00 -3.80 8.33
C LEU A 89 -11.52 -4.00 8.42
N PRO A 90 -12.06 -4.27 9.63
CA PRO A 90 -13.51 -4.42 9.84
C PRO A 90 -14.28 -3.12 9.60
#